data_AF-A0A6J7ZQH8-F1
#
_entry.id   AF-A0A6J7ZQH8-F1
#
_cell.length_a   1.000
_cell.length_b   1.000
_cell.length_c   1.000
_cell.angle_alpha   90.00
_cell.angle_beta   90.00
_cell.angle_gamma   90.00
#
_symmetry.space_group_name_H-M   'P 1'
#
loop_
_entity.id
_entity.type
_entity.pdbx_description
1 polymer ?
#
loop_
_entity_poly.entity_id
_entity_poly.type
_entity_poly.pdbx_seq_one_letter_code
_entity_poly.pdbx_strand_id
1 'polypeptide(L)' 'MLTMKVNDLKQLYDVDDAQWLEETVNLLKKHQFQQLDLDNLIEELEDLGKLKQ' A
#
# COMPACT_ATOMS: atom_id res chain seq x y z
N MET A 1 17.91 -7.18 5.10
CA MET A 1 16.66 -6.47 5.47
C MET A 1 15.55 -7.50 5.47
N LEU A 2 14.64 -7.44 6.45
CA LEU A 2 13.46 -8.31 6.43
C LEU A 2 12.56 -7.87 5.27
N THR A 3 12.13 -8.80 4.43
CA THR A 3 11.17 -8.53 3.35
C THR A 3 9.78 -8.60 3.93
N MET A 4 9.02 -7.49 3.89
CA MET A 4 7.62 -7.49 4.29
C MET A 4 6.81 -8.36 3.32
N LYS A 5 5.91 -9.18 3.86
CA LYS A 5 4.94 -9.94 3.06
C LYS A 5 3.71 -9.08 2.81
N VAL A 6 2.96 -9.39 1.76
CA VAL A 6 1.67 -8.74 1.45
C VAL A 6 0.74 -8.71 2.67
N ASN A 7 0.70 -9.80 3.47
CA ASN A 7 -0.14 -9.85 4.67
C ASN A 7 0.32 -8.87 5.77
N ASP A 8 1.62 -8.62 5.89
CA ASP A 8 2.14 -7.65 6.85
C ASP A 8 1.75 -6.23 6.42
N LEU A 9 1.75 -5.98 5.10
CA LEU A 9 1.31 -4.72 4.52
C LEU A 9 -0.21 -4.51 4.73
N LYS A 10 -1.03 -5.55 4.54
CA LYS A 10 -2.47 -5.51 4.86
C LYS A 10 -2.74 -5.17 6.32
N GLN A 11 -2.01 -5.78 7.25
CA GLN A 11 -2.13 -5.45 8.66
C GLN A 11 -1.67 -4.02 8.97
N LEU A 12 -0.65 -3.54 8.26
CA LEU A 12 -0.15 -2.20 8.44
C LEU A 12 -1.18 -1.17 7.97
N TYR A 13 -1.93 -1.44 6.90
CA TYR A 13 -3.04 -0.58 6.47
C TYR A 13 -4.05 -0.34 7.59
N ASP A 14 -4.43 -1.40 8.32
CA ASP A 14 -5.43 -1.32 9.40
C ASP A 14 -4.91 -0.61 10.66
N VAL A 15 -3.60 -0.60 10.89
CA VAL A 15 -2.98 -0.15 12.15
C VAL A 15 -2.31 1.22 12.02
N ASP A 16 -1.68 1.50 10.88
CA ASP A 16 -0.95 2.72 10.56
C ASP A 16 -0.94 2.95 9.03
N ASP A 17 -2.00 3.59 8.55
CA ASP A 17 -2.23 3.92 7.14
C ASP A 17 -1.13 4.81 6.54
N ALA A 18 -0.58 5.73 7.34
CA ALA A 18 0.53 6.59 6.94
C ALA A 18 1.81 5.78 6.68
N GLN A 19 2.16 4.85 7.57
CA GLN A 19 3.30 3.96 7.38
C GLN A 19 3.07 2.98 6.22
N TRP A 20 1.84 2.45 6.08
CA TRP A 20 1.45 1.62 4.95
C TRP A 20 1.68 2.34 3.61
N LEU A 21 1.31 3.61 3.51
CA LEU A 21 1.49 4.40 2.31
C LEU A 21 2.97 4.60 1.97
N GLU A 22 3.81 4.88 2.97
CA GLU A 22 5.26 5.01 2.78
C GLU A 22 5.86 3.72 2.22
N GLU A 23 5.53 2.57 2.82
CA GLU A 23 6.03 1.27 2.38
C GLU A 23 5.49 0.89 1.00
N THR A 24 4.21 1.15 0.72
CA THR A 24 3.59 0.94 -0.59
C THR A 24 4.30 1.75 -1.68
N VAL A 25 4.62 3.02 -1.41
CA VAL A 25 5.41 3.87 -2.33
C VAL A 25 6.84 3.34 -2.51
N ASN A 26 7.47 2.84 -1.44
CA ASN A 26 8.81 2.26 -1.52
C ASN A 26 8.84 1.00 -2.39
N LEU A 27 7.84 0.13 -2.26
CA LEU A 27 7.70 -1.09 -3.09
C LEU A 27 7.43 -0.75 -4.56
N LEU A 28 6.58 0.25 -4.84
CA LEU A 28 6.32 0.76 -6.19
C LEU A 28 7.62 1.27 -6.84
N LYS A 29 8.39 2.11 -6.14
CA LYS A 29 9.68 2.63 -6.64
C LYS A 29 10.70 1.53 -6.96
N LYS A 30 10.65 0.42 -6.22
CA LYS A 30 11.53 -0.75 -6.41
C LYS A 30 10.98 -1.77 -7.41
N HIS A 31 9.81 -1.51 -8.01
CA HIS A 31 9.09 -2.41 -8.90
C HIS A 31 8.81 -3.79 -8.26
N GLN A 32 8.62 -3.82 -6.94
CA GLN A 32 8.37 -5.04 -6.17
C GLN A 32 6.87 -5.37 -6.10
N PHE A 33 6.21 -5.47 -7.25
CA PHE A 33 4.74 -5.57 -7.33
C PHE A 33 4.15 -6.80 -6.64
N GLN A 34 4.91 -7.89 -6.51
CA GLN A 34 4.47 -9.10 -5.81
C GLN A 34 4.29 -8.91 -4.30
N GLN A 35 4.84 -7.83 -3.74
CA GLN A 35 4.72 -7.49 -2.31
C GLN A 35 3.65 -6.43 -2.04
N LEU A 36 3.01 -5.89 -3.09
CA LEU A 36 1.97 -4.89 -2.94
C LEU A 36 0.68 -5.51 -2.41
N ASP A 37 0.05 -4.73 -1.55
CA ASP A 37 -1.33 -4.90 -1.14
C ASP A 37 -2.23 -4.19 -2.16
N LEU A 38 -2.48 -4.87 -3.27
CA LEU A 38 -3.20 -4.29 -4.40
C LEU A 38 -4.67 -3.97 -4.08
N ASP A 39 -5.29 -4.72 -3.17
CA ASP A 39 -6.71 -4.50 -2.81
C ASP A 39 -6.88 -3.12 -2.17
N ASN A 40 -6.12 -2.84 -1.10
CA ASN A 40 -6.17 -1.56 -0.40
C ASN A 40 -5.59 -0.42 -1.27
N LEU A 41 -4.55 -0.69 -2.08
CA LEU A 41 -4.02 0.33 -2.99
C LEU A 41 -5.04 0.78 -4.05
N ILE A 42 -5.84 -0.14 -4.59
CA ILE A 42 -6.88 0.21 -5.57
C ILE A 42 -7.96 1.05 -4.89
N GLU A 43 -8.43 0.63 -3.71
CA GLU A 43 -9.45 1.36 -2.93
C GLU A 43 -9.02 2.81 -2.67
N GLU A 44 -7.80 3.03 -2.16
CA GLU A 44 -7.26 4.37 -1.89
C GLU A 44 -7.17 5.26 -3.14
N LEU A 45 -6.80 4.68 -4.29
CA LEU A 45 -6.71 5.43 -5.54
C LEU A 45 -8.10 5.79 -6.09
N GLU A 46 -9.08 4.90 -5.95
CA GLU A 46 -10.47 5.18 -6.33
C GLU A 46 -11.07 6.27 -5.46
N ASP A 47 -10.86 6.21 -4.14
CA ASP A 47 -11.36 7.20 -3.19
C ASP A 47 -10.71 8.57 -3.38
N LEU A 48 -9.39 8.61 -3.61
CA LEU A 48 -8.71 9.84 -4.02
C LEU A 48 -9.27 10.42 -5.33
N GLY A 49 -9.64 9.56 -6.28
CA GLY A 49 -10.27 9.95 -7.54
C GLY A 49 -11.67 10.54 -7.36
N LYS A 50 -12.45 10.06 -6.39
CA LYS A 50 -13.77 10.61 -6.03
C LYS A 50 -13.64 11.98 -5.36
N LEU A 51 -12.64 12.17 -4.51
CA LEU A 51 -12.41 13.45 -3.81
C LEU A 51 -11.95 14.59 -4.73
N LYS A 52 -11.41 14.27 -5.90
CA LYS A 52 -10.92 15.25 -6.89
C LYS A 52 -11.97 15.66 -7.94
N GLN A 53 -13.15 15.04 -7.93
CA GLN A 53 -14.29 15.37 -8.80
C GLN A 53 -15.23 16.36 -8.11
#